data_AF-A0A921FJY5-F1
#
_entry.id   AF-A0A921FJY5-F1
#
_cell.length_a   1.000
_cell.length_b   1.000
_cell.length_c   1.000
_cell.angle_alpha   90.00
_cell.angle_beta   90.00
_cell.angle_gamma   90.00
#
_symmetry.space_group_name_H-M   'P 1'
#
loop_
_entity.id
_entity.type
_entity.pdbx_description
1 polymer ?
#
loop_
_entity_poly.entity_id
_entity_poly.type
_entity_poly.pdbx_seq_one_letter_code
_entity_poly.pdbx_strand_id
1 'polypeptide(L)' 'MKLKHDKLQLSVYEKNEAAISFYQNRGFKLVKKEIDQETSAADCLMEWDA' A
#
# COMPACT_ATOMS: atom_id res chain seq x y z
N MET A 1 22.76 -5.18 -13.93
CA MET A 1 22.09 -6.06 -12.94
C MET A 1 20.68 -5.54 -12.75
N LYS A 2 19.65 -6.25 -13.20
CA LYS A 2 18.27 -5.89 -12.87
C LYS A 2 18.06 -6.33 -11.43
N LEU A 3 17.95 -5.36 -10.51
CA LEU A 3 17.50 -5.63 -9.15
C LEU A 3 16.19 -6.40 -9.28
N LYS A 4 16.19 -7.67 -8.83
CA LYS A 4 14.93 -8.39 -8.70
C LYS A 4 14.14 -7.61 -7.67
N HIS A 5 13.13 -6.89 -8.13
CA HIS A 5 12.16 -6.30 -7.24
C HIS A 5 11.23 -7.44 -6.83
N ASP A 6 11.75 -8.33 -5.98
CA ASP A 6 10.96 -9.38 -5.32
C ASP A 6 9.95 -8.76 -4.33
N LYS A 7 9.93 -7.43 -4.23
CA LYS A 7 9.03 -6.66 -3.37
C LYS A 7 8.35 -5.57 -4.18
N LEU A 8 7.04 -5.49 -4.03
CA LEU A 8 6.21 -4.45 -4.62
C LEU A 8 5.60 -3.62 -3.51
N GLN A 9 5.94 -2.34 -3.46
CA GLN A 9 5.38 -1.38 -2.52
C GLN A 9 4.47 -0.40 -3.25
N LEU A 10 3.31 -0.12 -2.67
CA LEU A 10 2.35 0.82 -3.23
C LEU A 10 1.65 1.60 -2.11
N SER A 11 1.24 2.82 -2.40
CA SER A 11 0.45 3.66 -1.48
C SER A 11 -1.01 3.62 -1.90
N VAL A 12 -1.91 3.31 -0.97
CA VAL A 12 -3.36 3.27 -1.18
C VAL A 12 -4.00 4.27 -0.25
N TYR A 13 -4.88 5.13 -0.75
CA TYR A 13 -5.72 5.92 0.12
C TYR A 13 -6.55 5.04 1.06
N GLU A 14 -6.46 5.29 2.36
CA GLU A 14 -7.23 4.63 3.41
C GLU A 14 -8.74 4.70 3.15
N LYS A 15 -9.22 5.84 2.64
CA LYS A 15 -10.62 6.02 2.25
C LYS A 15 -11.09 5.06 1.16
N ASN A 16 -10.17 4.49 0.40
CA ASN A 16 -10.48 3.50 -0.62
C ASN A 16 -10.41 2.09 -0.05
N GLU A 17 -11.37 1.77 0.81
CA GLU A 17 -11.49 0.46 1.47
C GLU A 17 -11.56 -0.71 0.46
N ALA A 18 -12.14 -0.45 -0.73
CA ALA A 18 -12.17 -1.42 -1.82
C ALA A 18 -10.76 -1.77 -2.31
N ALA A 19 -9.90 -0.76 -2.48
CA ALA A 19 -8.51 -0.98 -2.87
C ALA A 19 -7.73 -1.69 -1.75
N ILE A 20 -7.87 -1.29 -0.49
CA ILE A 20 -7.20 -1.96 0.63
C ILE A 20 -7.60 -3.43 0.71
N SER A 21 -8.89 -3.73 0.65
CA SER A 21 -9.39 -5.11 0.68
C SER A 21 -8.86 -5.92 -0.51
N PHE A 22 -8.80 -5.32 -1.69
CA PHE A 22 -8.29 -5.95 -2.90
C PHE A 22 -6.80 -6.32 -2.80
N TYR A 23 -5.97 -5.41 -2.27
CA TYR A 23 -4.55 -5.68 -2.06
C TYR A 23 -4.32 -6.67 -0.92
N GLN A 24 -5.07 -6.59 0.19
CA GLN A 24 -5.01 -7.59 1.26
C GLN A 24 -5.34 -9.00 0.74
N ASN A 25 -6.38 -9.14 -0.09
CA ASN A 25 -6.74 -10.43 -0.70
C ASN A 25 -5.68 -10.96 -1.68
N ARG A 26 -4.89 -10.07 -2.28
CA ARG A 26 -3.73 -10.43 -3.12
C ARG A 26 -2.47 -10.76 -2.32
N GLY A 27 -2.53 -10.67 -1.00
CA GLY A 27 -1.40 -10.96 -0.10
C GLY A 27 -0.53 -9.76 0.22
N PHE A 28 -0.93 -8.54 -0.16
CA PHE A 28 -0.24 -7.33 0.28
C PHE A 28 -0.49 -7.12 1.78
N LYS A 29 0.53 -6.64 2.47
CA LYS A 29 0.52 -6.32 3.89
C LYS A 29 0.60 -4.83 4.07
N LEU A 30 -0.19 -4.27 5.00
CA LEU A 30 -0.06 -2.87 5.40
C LEU A 30 1.27 -2.70 6.17
N VAL A 31 2.15 -1.85 5.66
CA VAL A 31 3.47 -1.56 6.26
C VAL A 31 3.44 -0.26 7.04
N LYS A 32 2.82 0.77 6.46
CA LYS A 32 2.78 2.10 7.07
C LYS A 32 1.45 2.78 6.74
N LYS A 33 1.01 3.67 7.62
CA LYS A 33 -0.06 4.61 7.33
C LYS A 33 0.49 6.01 7.57
N GLU A 34 0.35 6.89 6.59
CA GLU A 34 0.78 8.28 6.63
C GLU A 34 -0.46 9.15 6.46
N ILE A 35 -0.57 10.21 7.25
CA ILE A 35 -1.71 11.12 7.15
C ILE A 35 -1.20 12.35 6.42
N ASP A 36 -1.75 12.58 5.25
CA ASP A 36 -1.48 13.73 4.43
C ASP A 36 -2.21 14.93 5.05
N GLN A 37 -1.44 15.80 5.71
CA GLN A 37 -2.00 16.94 6.46
C GLN A 37 -2.64 17.99 5.53
N GLU A 38 -2.25 18.02 4.25
CA GLU A 38 -2.80 18.94 3.26
C GLU A 38 -4.20 18.52 2.80
N THR A 39 -4.44 17.22 2.65
CA THR A 39 -5.72 16.70 2.14
C THR A 39 -6.59 16.04 3.22
N SER A 40 -6.05 15.88 4.43
CA SER A 40 -6.62 15.02 5.50
C SER A 40 -6.90 13.59 5.01
N ALA A 41 -6.29 13.18 3.90
CA ALA A 41 -6.34 11.82 3.41
C ALA A 41 -5.24 11.03 4.10
N ALA A 42 -5.54 9.81 4.50
CA ALA A 42 -4.52 8.90 4.99
C ALA A 42 -4.12 7.97 3.87
N ASP A 43 -2.83 7.82 3.65
CA ASP A 43 -2.21 6.92 2.70
C ASP A 43 -1.64 5.70 3.44
N CYS A 44 -2.11 4.53 3.05
CA CYS A 44 -1.68 3.24 3.52
C CYS A 44 -0.61 2.68 2.57
N LEU A 45 0.65 2.66 3.01
CA LEU A 45 1.73 1.96 2.32
C LEU A 45 1.52 0.45 2.51
N MET A 46 1.36 -0.26 1.41
CA MET A 46 1.23 -1.71 1.36
C MET A 46 2.40 -2.33 0.62
N GLU A 47 2.86 -3.48 1.09
CA GLU A 47 3.97 -4.23 0.51
C GLU A 47 3.56 -5.67 0.20
N TRP A 48 4.01 -6.18 -0.93
CA TRP A 48 3.88 -7.56 -1.33
C TRP A 48 5.25 -8.13 -1.67
N ASP A 49 5.48 -9.38 -1.27
CA ASP A 49 6.71 -10.13 -1.50
C ASP A 49 6.37 -11.24 -2.51
N ALA A 50 7.18 -11.38 -3.56
CA ALA A 50 6.94 -12.20 -4.76
C ALA A 50 7.33 -13.67 -4.61
#